data_AF-A0AAU6R3Z6-F1
#
_entry.id   AF-A0AAU6R3Z6-F1
#
_cell.length_a   1.000
_cell.length_b   1.000
_cell.length_c   1.000
_cell.angle_alpha   90.00
_cell.angle_beta   90.00
_cell.angle_gamma   90.00
#
_symmetry.space_group_name_H-M   'P 1'
#
loop_
_entity.id
_entity.type
_entity.pdbx_description
1 polymer ?
#
loop_
_entity_poly.entity_id
_entity_poly.type
_entity_poly.pdbx_seq_one_letter_code
_entity_poly.pdbx_strand_id
1 'polypeptide(L)' 'MQTGPDQKLQVVGTGGITVVDTSRLQHSAIHPHRRHAPVNMVGLHLDILVEDDAYDMSAHMASIGR' A
#
# COMPACT_ATOMS: atom_id res chain seq x y z
N MET A 1 6.33 -6.71 11.25
CA MET A 1 5.01 -6.88 10.59
C MET A 1 4.42 -8.18 11.08
N GLN A 2 3.37 -8.10 11.90
CA GLN A 2 2.59 -9.25 12.32
C GLN A 2 1.31 -9.26 11.48
N THR A 3 1.03 -10.35 10.77
CA THR A 3 -0.24 -10.55 10.09
C THR A 3 -1.12 -11.41 10.99
N GLY A 4 -2.20 -10.84 11.52
CA GLY A 4 -3.21 -11.59 12.28
C GLY A 4 -4.16 -12.38 11.35
N PRO A 5 -4.94 -13.32 11.89
CA PRO A 5 -5.98 -14.05 11.14
C PRO A 5 -7.11 -13.13 10.63
N ASP A 6 -7.11 -11.88 11.04
CA ASP A 6 -8.10 -10.83 10.74
C ASP A 6 -7.76 -9.99 9.50
N GLN A 7 -6.75 -10.38 8.71
CA GLN A 7 -6.29 -9.64 7.53
C GLN A 7 -5.87 -8.19 7.83
N LYS A 8 -5.43 -7.96 9.07
CA LYS A 8 -4.86 -6.67 9.48
C LYS A 8 -3.34 -6.74 9.52
N LEU A 9 -2.74 -5.70 8.99
CA LEU A 9 -1.32 -5.41 9.09
C LEU A 9 -1.17 -4.29 10.13
N GLN A 10 -0.35 -4.52 11.16
CA GLN A 10 0.05 -3.45 12.09
C GLN A 10 1.55 -3.22 11.98
N VAL A 11 1.94 -1.94 11.98
CA VAL A 11 3.34 -1.55 12.08
C VAL A 11 3.78 -1.69 13.53
N VAL A 12 4.84 -2.45 13.74
CA VAL A 12 5.44 -2.65 15.07
C VAL A 12 6.90 -2.20 14.98
N GLY A 13 7.27 -1.21 15.79
CA GLY A 13 8.58 -0.56 15.80
C GLY A 13 8.62 0.72 14.98
N THR A 14 9.79 1.36 14.98
CA THR A 14 9.98 2.75 14.53
C THR A 14 10.13 2.94 13.01
N GLY A 15 9.93 1.88 12.24
CA GLY A 15 10.00 1.92 10.77
C GLY A 15 8.71 2.44 10.14
N GLY A 16 8.77 2.65 8.82
CA GLY A 16 7.58 2.96 8.02
C GLY A 16 7.25 1.82 7.06
N ILE A 17 5.95 1.60 6.82
CA ILE A 17 5.45 0.71 5.77
C ILE A 17 4.67 1.57 4.78
N THR A 18 5.02 1.49 3.49
CA THR A 18 4.24 2.10 2.42
C THR A 18 3.41 1.02 1.73
N VAL A 19 2.10 1.17 1.79
CA VAL A 19 1.17 0.34 1.03
C VAL A 19 0.88 1.03 -0.30
N VAL A 20 1.13 0.30 -1.38
CA VAL A 20 0.89 0.74 -2.75
C VAL A 20 -0.34 0.00 -3.27
N ASP A 21 -1.48 0.70 -3.36
CA ASP A 21 -2.73 0.11 -3.85
C ASP A 21 -3.05 0.57 -5.28
N THR A 22 -2.99 -0.39 -6.20
CA THR A 22 -3.28 -0.19 -7.62
C THR A 22 -4.72 -0.49 -8.00
N SER A 23 -5.58 -0.87 -7.04
CA SER A 23 -6.99 -1.20 -7.26
C SER A 23 -7.79 -0.02 -7.84
N ARG A 24 -7.34 1.21 -7.61
CA ARG A 24 -7.98 2.46 -8.06
C ARG A 24 -7.31 3.12 -9.28
N LEU A 25 -6.39 2.40 -9.95
CA LEU A 25 -5.69 2.95 -11.12
C LEU A 25 -6.69 3.36 -12.22
N GLN A 26 -6.55 4.61 -12.66
CA GLN A 26 -7.33 5.17 -13.77
C GLN A 26 -6.60 4.98 -15.10
N HIS A 27 -5.27 5.08 -15.07
CA HIS A 27 -4.42 4.88 -16.23
C HIS A 27 -3.06 4.32 -15.80
N SER A 28 -2.50 3.39 -16.57
CA SER A 28 -1.12 2.94 -16.40
C SER A 28 -0.45 2.72 -17.76
N ALA A 29 0.81 3.13 -17.85
CA ALA A 29 1.66 2.88 -19.02
C ALA A 29 2.58 1.66 -18.80
N ILE A 30 2.18 0.73 -17.92
CA ILE A 30 2.95 -0.48 -17.62
C ILE A 30 2.77 -1.46 -18.76
N HIS A 31 3.75 -1.52 -19.65
CA HIS A 31 3.75 -2.45 -20.77
C HIS A 31 4.84 -3.51 -20.61
N PRO A 32 4.51 -4.82 -20.59
CA PRO A 32 5.47 -5.89 -20.27
C PRO A 32 6.65 -5.97 -21.26
N HIS A 33 6.49 -5.44 -22.46
CA HIS A 33 7.51 -5.44 -23.51
C HIS A 33 8.39 -4.17 -23.54
N ARG A 34 8.23 -3.23 -22.59
CA ARG A 34 9.04 -2.00 -22.48
C ARG A 34 9.83 -1.97 -21.18
N ARG A 35 10.74 -2.93 -21.00
CA ARG A 35 11.69 -2.92 -19.88
C ARG A 35 12.55 -1.65 -19.95
N HIS A 36 12.83 -1.04 -18.79
CA HIS A 36 13.61 0.20 -18.64
C HIS A 36 12.96 1.51 -19.14
N ALA A 37 11.71 1.48 -19.59
CA ALA A 37 10.97 2.71 -19.86
C ALA A 37 10.40 3.32 -18.56
N PRO A 38 10.30 4.65 -18.47
CA PRO A 38 9.59 5.29 -17.36
C PRO A 38 8.15 4.77 -17.24
N VAL A 39 7.71 4.55 -16.00
CA VAL A 39 6.34 4.12 -15.69
C VAL A 39 5.52 5.34 -15.28
N ASN A 40 4.32 5.44 -15.83
CA ASN A 40 3.30 6.39 -15.38
C ASN A 40 2.10 5.61 -14.81
N MET A 41 1.62 6.05 -13.65
CA MET A 41 0.44 5.53 -12.96
C MET A 41 -0.39 6.70 -12.44
N VAL A 42 -1.62 6.82 -12.92
CA VAL A 42 -2.57 7.86 -12.51
C VAL A 42 -3.67 7.21 -11.67
N GLY A 43 -3.98 7.83 -10.52
CA GLY A 43 -4.97 7.30 -9.58
C GLY A 43 -4.42 6.26 -8.59
N LEU A 44 -3.10 6.21 -8.40
CA LEU A 44 -2.49 5.35 -7.38
C LEU A 44 -2.91 5.84 -5.98
N HIS A 45 -3.35 4.91 -5.14
CA HIS A 45 -3.60 5.18 -3.73
C HIS A 45 -2.38 4.72 -2.92
N LEU A 46 -1.86 5.62 -2.08
CA LEU A 46 -0.67 5.40 -1.27
C LEU A 46 -1.01 5.68 0.19
N ASP A 47 -0.88 4.66 1.02
CA ASP A 47 -0.93 4.82 2.48
C ASP A 47 0.50 4.65 3.03
N ILE A 48 0.93 5.59 3.87
CA ILE A 48 2.21 5.54 4.57
C ILE A 48 1.89 5.36 6.04
N LEU A 49 2.28 4.22 6.59
CA LEU A 49 2.01 3.81 7.95
C LEU A 49 3.29 3.88 8.77
N VAL A 50 3.19 4.45 9.97
CA VAL A 50 4.26 4.48 10.96
C VAL A 50 3.89 3.61 12.16
N GLU A 51 4.71 3.61 13.21
CA GLU A 51 4.47 2.83 14.43
C GLU A 51 3.02 2.94 14.91
N ASP A 52 2.45 1.78 15.27
CA ASP A 52 1.07 1.56 15.70
C ASP A 52 -0.04 1.76 14.66
N ASP A 53 0.24 2.36 13.49
CA ASP A 53 -0.73 2.40 12.39
C ASP A 53 -1.08 0.98 11.91
N ALA A 54 -2.33 0.84 11.45
CA ALA A 54 -2.84 -0.41 10.94
C ALA A 54 -3.45 -0.25 9.54
N TYR A 55 -3.38 -1.32 8.75
CA TYR A 55 -4.00 -1.44 7.44
C TYR A 55 -4.91 -2.66 7.40
N ASP A 56 -6.17 -2.45 6.99
CA ASP A 56 -7.12 -3.50 6.73
C ASP A 56 -7.03 -3.93 5.26
N MET A 57 -6.55 -5.15 5.01
CA MET A 57 -6.34 -5.66 3.65
C MET A 57 -7.63 -5.99 2.93
N SER A 58 -8.74 -6.24 3.64
CA SER A 58 -10.04 -6.50 3.03
C SER A 58 -10.73 -5.19 2.62
N ALA A 59 -10.63 -4.16 3.45
CA ALA A 59 -11.24 -2.86 3.19
C ALA A 59 -10.38 -1.93 2.33
N HIS A 60 -9.09 -2.26 2.14
CA HIS A 60 -8.10 -1.39 1.51
C HIS A 60 -8.03 -0.02 2.19
N MET A 61 -7.85 -0.02 3.51
CA MET A 61 -7.95 1.20 4.32
C MET A 61 -6.93 1.21 5.46
N ALA A 62 -6.19 2.31 5.56
CA ALA A 62 -5.34 2.61 6.70
C ALA A 62 -6.11 3.25 7.86
N SER A 63 -5.64 3.02 9.07
CA SER A 63 -6.13 3.62 10.30
C SER A 63 -4.97 4.00 11.20
N ILE A 64 -5.11 5.12 11.89
CA ILE A 64 -4.07 5.66 12.79
C ILE A 64 -3.99 4.82 14.06
N GLY A 65 -2.77 4.48 14.47
CA GLY A 65 -2.47 3.83 15.75
C GLY A 65 -2.82 4.71 16.95
N ARG A 66 -3.25 4.11 18.06
CA ARG A 66 -3.54 4.83 19.32
C ARG A 66 -2.50 4.53 20.38
#